data_AF-A0A916MXA1-F1
#
_entry.id   AF-A0A916MXA1-F1
#
_cell.length_a   1.000
_cell.length_b   1.000
_cell.length_c   1.000
_cell.angle_alpha   90.00
_cell.angle_beta   90.00
_cell.angle_gamma   90.00
#
_symmetry.space_group_name_H-M   'P 1'
#
loop_
_entity.id
_entity.type
_entity.pdbx_description
1 polymer ?
#
loop_
_entity_poly.entity_id
_entity_poly.type
_entity_poly.pdbx_seq_one_letter_code
_entity_poly.pdbx_strand_id
1 'polypeptide(L)'
;MRGDFNMTVSAQYAPVSDFHNRWLRRILAIFAAAVLCGCSAMKTGYQQGDRLAYWWIDHYVDVSDAQEPPTRDAIARFFAWHRQSQLPEISTLLTQAREQVRQPVSPSAIAQFQESSQRLARQSFNQAMPDVADLLLTLTPAQIDRIEKKFDESNTKYRKKYLSGSAADRESARFDKVMDYAKLVYGGFSNEQEKAIHAAMGPLMQGAQARYAERLRRQEDWLALARQVQQTRPPKAQVIELLRRYADHWQHPPGETRAASHDANNQAGVALATTIANLTTPKQKAHAAERFQKWIDDTHSLMHERQGQTAQAANQ
;
A
#
# COMPACT_ATOMS: atom_id res chain seq x y z
N MET A 1 -12.55 33.67 4.29
CA MET A 1 -12.79 35.04 4.78
C MET A 1 -11.49 35.81 4.71
N ARG A 2 -11.55 37.02 4.14
CA ARG A 2 -10.45 37.97 3.96
C ARG A 2 -9.89 38.44 5.31
N GLY A 3 -8.64 38.87 5.31
CA GLY A 3 -8.06 39.60 6.43
C GLY A 3 -6.59 39.94 6.21
N ASP A 4 -6.33 40.90 5.31
CA ASP A 4 -5.10 41.68 5.34
C ASP A 4 -5.10 42.56 6.60
N PHE A 5 -3.99 42.58 7.33
CA PHE A 5 -3.70 43.66 8.27
C PHE A 5 -2.21 44.01 8.18
N ASN A 6 -1.96 45.17 7.59
CA ASN A 6 -0.68 45.83 7.56
C ASN A 6 -0.70 46.88 8.67
N MET A 7 0.26 46.85 9.59
CA MET A 7 0.64 48.01 10.40
C MET A 7 2.16 48.02 10.58
N THR A 8 2.77 49.02 9.97
CA THR A 8 4.08 49.56 10.35
C THR A 8 3.97 50.24 11.72
N VAL A 9 4.99 50.10 12.59
CA VAL A 9 5.50 51.17 13.47
C VAL A 9 6.81 50.72 14.17
N SER A 10 7.78 51.63 14.12
CA SER A 10 8.96 51.84 14.97
C SER A 10 10.02 50.75 15.12
N ALA A 11 11.19 51.04 14.53
CA ALA A 11 12.48 50.49 14.91
C ALA A 11 12.90 51.00 16.30
N GLN A 12 13.07 50.08 17.24
CA GLN A 12 13.95 50.24 18.39
C GLN A 12 15.01 49.14 18.28
N TYR A 13 16.28 49.54 18.21
CA TYR A 13 17.42 48.64 18.21
C TYR A 13 17.55 47.97 19.58
N ALA A 14 17.15 46.70 19.66
CA ALA A 14 17.50 45.80 20.76
C ALA A 14 18.72 44.96 20.36
N PRO A 15 19.62 44.60 21.30
CA PRO A 15 20.86 43.89 21.00
C PRO A 15 20.58 42.53 20.35
N VAL A 16 21.17 42.32 19.17
CA VAL A 16 20.85 41.26 18.21
C VAL A 16 21.31 39.85 18.67
N SER A 17 21.99 39.70 19.81
CA SER A 17 22.72 38.46 20.14
C SER A 17 21.92 37.36 20.84
N ASP A 18 20.87 37.67 21.61
CA ASP A 18 20.16 36.64 22.41
C ASP A 18 18.85 36.16 21.79
N PHE A 19 18.17 37.00 21.02
CA PHE A 19 16.90 36.64 20.38
C PHE A 19 17.09 35.67 19.22
N HIS A 20 18.14 35.87 18.40
CA HIS A 20 18.50 34.97 17.30
C HIS A 20 18.93 33.59 17.80
N ASN A 21 19.68 33.51 18.91
CA ASN A 21 20.13 32.24 19.48
C ASN A 21 18.98 31.41 20.07
N ARG A 22 17.95 32.04 20.67
CA ARG A 22 16.75 31.33 21.15
C ARG A 22 15.85 30.86 20.01
N TRP A 23 15.73 31.64 18.94
CA TRP A 23 14.98 31.26 17.75
C TRP A 23 15.68 30.15 16.96
N LEU A 24 16.99 30.25 16.74
CA LEU A 24 17.78 29.18 16.12
C LEU A 24 17.74 27.90 16.95
N ARG A 25 17.85 27.96 18.28
CA ARG A 25 17.71 26.78 19.15
C ARG A 25 16.33 26.16 19.09
N ARG A 26 15.26 26.96 19.01
CA ARG A 26 13.89 26.47 18.83
C ARG A 26 13.67 25.86 17.46
N ILE A 27 14.18 26.48 16.39
CA ILE A 27 14.14 25.93 15.03
C ILE A 27 14.95 24.64 14.95
N LEU A 28 16.15 24.58 15.53
CA LEU A 28 16.96 23.36 15.63
C LEU A 28 16.27 22.28 16.47
N ALA A 29 15.60 22.64 17.56
CA ALA A 29 14.86 21.69 18.38
C ALA A 29 13.58 21.18 17.68
N ILE A 30 12.87 22.04 16.94
CA ILE A 30 11.72 21.67 16.11
C ILE A 30 12.18 20.82 14.92
N PHE A 31 13.31 21.16 14.30
CA PHE A 31 13.89 20.38 13.21
C PHE A 31 14.43 19.04 13.72
N ALA A 32 15.07 19.00 14.89
CA ALA A 32 15.49 17.77 15.55
C ALA A 32 14.28 16.92 15.95
N ALA A 33 13.21 17.52 16.48
CA ALA A 33 11.95 16.81 16.80
C ALA A 33 11.23 16.33 15.52
N ALA A 34 11.26 17.09 14.43
CA ALA A 34 10.71 16.69 13.13
C ALA A 34 11.57 15.60 12.45
N VAL A 35 12.88 15.59 12.67
CA VAL A 35 13.79 14.50 12.26
C VAL A 35 13.56 13.26 13.14
N LEU A 36 13.30 13.42 14.45
CA LEU A 36 12.98 12.33 15.37
C LEU A 36 11.59 11.73 15.12
N CYS A 37 10.58 12.53 14.74
CA CYS A 37 9.25 12.07 14.33
C CYS A 37 9.16 11.70 12.85
N GLY A 38 10.16 12.09 12.04
CA GLY A 38 10.20 11.88 10.59
C GLY A 38 10.76 10.53 10.16
N CYS A 39 11.24 9.72 11.10
CA CYS A 39 11.77 8.39 10.81
C CYS A 39 10.62 7.36 10.73
N SER A 40 10.07 7.31 9.52
CA SER A 40 9.13 6.32 8.98
C SER A 40 7.66 6.50 9.30
N ALA A 41 6.98 7.28 8.44
CA ALA A 41 5.52 7.26 8.28
C ALA A 41 4.97 5.83 8.07
N MET A 42 5.78 4.90 7.52
CA MET A 42 5.41 3.49 7.41
C MET A 42 5.32 2.82 8.77
N LYS A 43 6.31 3.01 9.65
CA LYS A 43 6.28 2.51 11.02
C LYS A 43 5.08 3.08 11.78
N THR A 44 4.91 4.40 11.79
CA THR A 44 3.79 5.04 12.48
C THR A 44 2.43 4.59 11.94
N GLY A 45 2.31 4.46 10.62
CA GLY A 45 1.10 3.94 9.98
C GLY A 45 0.82 2.49 10.38
N TYR A 46 1.85 1.64 10.43
CA TYR A 46 1.70 0.23 10.82
C TYR A 46 1.40 0.08 12.31
N GLN A 47 1.96 0.92 13.19
CA GLN A 47 1.63 0.94 14.62
C GLN A 47 0.16 1.26 14.87
N GLN A 48 -0.46 2.06 14.01
CA GLN A 48 -1.90 2.34 14.01
C GLN A 48 -2.67 1.41 13.06
N GLY A 49 -2.02 0.35 12.57
CA GLY A 49 -2.50 -0.49 11.48
C GLY A 49 -3.77 -1.26 11.82
N ASP A 50 -3.93 -1.66 13.07
CA ASP A 50 -5.14 -2.29 13.58
C ASP A 50 -6.36 -1.36 13.51
N ARG A 51 -6.20 -0.12 14.00
CA ARG A 51 -7.24 0.91 13.94
C ARG A 51 -7.56 1.31 12.51
N LEU A 52 -6.55 1.47 11.67
CA LEU A 52 -6.72 1.81 10.25
C LEU A 52 -7.40 0.67 9.47
N ALA A 53 -7.04 -0.59 9.76
CA ALA A 53 -7.69 -1.75 9.16
C ALA A 53 -9.17 -1.83 9.58
N TYR A 54 -9.47 -1.61 10.86
CA TYR A 54 -10.85 -1.58 11.35
C TYR A 54 -11.66 -0.47 10.66
N TRP A 55 -11.13 0.75 10.63
CA TRP A 55 -11.80 1.89 9.97
C TRP A 55 -12.04 1.62 8.48
N TRP A 56 -11.10 0.96 7.81
CA TRP A 56 -11.28 0.57 6.42
C TRP A 56 -12.39 -0.49 6.27
N ILE A 57 -12.41 -1.53 7.11
CA ILE A 57 -13.47 -2.56 7.07
C ILE A 57 -14.83 -1.91 7.34
N ASP A 58 -14.94 -1.09 8.38
CA ASP A 58 -16.16 -0.36 8.74
C ASP A 58 -16.66 0.56 7.62
N HIS A 59 -15.74 1.26 6.94
CA HIS A 59 -16.10 2.09 5.79
C HIS A 59 -16.85 1.31 4.70
N TYR A 60 -16.48 0.05 4.47
CA TYR A 60 -17.12 -0.82 3.48
C TYR A 60 -18.34 -1.54 4.04
N VAL A 61 -18.21 -2.15 5.22
CA VAL A 61 -19.18 -3.11 5.77
C VAL A 61 -20.27 -2.45 6.59
N ASP A 62 -20.03 -1.31 7.23
CA ASP A 62 -20.84 -0.82 8.37
C ASP A 62 -20.86 -1.85 9.49
N VAL A 63 -19.75 -1.98 10.21
CA VAL A 63 -19.61 -3.04 11.21
C VAL A 63 -20.61 -2.76 12.33
N SER A 64 -21.54 -3.67 12.56
CA SER A 64 -22.54 -3.55 13.63
C SER A 64 -21.92 -3.76 15.02
N ASP A 65 -22.61 -3.32 16.08
CA ASP A 65 -22.19 -3.50 17.47
C ASP A 65 -21.85 -4.97 17.81
N ALA A 66 -22.59 -5.93 17.23
CA ALA A 66 -22.34 -7.35 17.44
C ALA A 66 -21.11 -7.88 16.65
N GLN A 67 -20.77 -7.25 15.52
CA GLN A 67 -19.62 -7.61 14.69
C GLN A 67 -18.32 -6.91 15.15
N GLU A 68 -18.42 -5.78 15.86
CA GLU A 68 -17.25 -4.97 16.22
C GLU A 68 -16.22 -5.74 17.08
N PRO A 69 -16.58 -6.32 18.23
CA PRO A 69 -15.61 -7.06 19.05
C PRO A 69 -14.88 -8.18 18.29
N PRO A 70 -15.58 -9.13 17.60
CA PRO A 70 -14.88 -10.20 16.88
C PRO A 70 -14.04 -9.67 15.71
N THR A 71 -14.45 -8.56 15.06
CA THR A 71 -13.66 -7.93 13.98
C THR A 71 -12.37 -7.32 14.51
N ARG A 72 -12.42 -6.61 15.65
CA ARG A 72 -11.22 -6.04 16.29
C ARG A 72 -10.26 -7.13 16.74
N ASP A 73 -10.77 -8.20 17.34
CA ASP A 73 -9.95 -9.31 17.80
C ASP A 73 -9.29 -10.04 16.61
N ALA A 74 -10.01 -10.22 15.50
CA ALA A 74 -9.46 -10.79 14.27
C ALA A 74 -8.30 -9.96 13.71
N ILE A 75 -8.46 -8.63 13.64
CA ILE A 75 -7.41 -7.72 13.21
C ILE A 75 -6.21 -7.81 14.14
N ALA A 76 -6.42 -7.80 15.47
CA ALA A 76 -5.35 -7.92 16.45
C ALA A 76 -4.58 -9.24 16.30
N ARG A 77 -5.29 -10.37 16.13
CA ARG A 77 -4.69 -11.68 15.85
C ARG A 77 -3.86 -11.68 14.57
N PHE A 78 -4.39 -11.10 13.49
CA PHE A 78 -3.67 -11.00 12.22
C PHE A 78 -2.37 -10.19 12.35
N PHE A 79 -2.43 -9.01 12.96
CA PHE A 79 -1.26 -8.15 13.14
C PHE A 79 -0.23 -8.75 14.10
N ALA A 80 -0.68 -9.52 15.10
CA ALA A 80 0.19 -10.31 15.97
C ALA A 80 0.97 -11.37 15.18
N TRP A 81 0.28 -12.15 14.35
CA TRP A 81 0.90 -13.13 13.45
C TRP A 81 1.82 -12.46 12.44
N HIS A 82 1.37 -11.38 11.81
CA HIS A 82 2.14 -10.70 10.76
C HIS A 82 3.48 -10.19 11.30
N ARG A 83 3.50 -9.62 12.52
CA ARG A 83 4.76 -9.21 13.17
C ARG A 83 5.69 -10.38 13.48
N GLN A 84 5.13 -11.50 13.97
CA GLN A 84 5.92 -12.63 14.44
C GLN A 84 6.43 -13.53 13.30
N SER A 85 5.63 -13.70 12.24
CA SER A 85 5.88 -14.68 11.19
C SER A 85 6.21 -14.03 9.86
N GLN A 86 5.46 -13.02 9.42
CA GLN A 86 5.60 -12.51 8.06
C GLN A 86 6.60 -11.35 7.92
N LEU A 87 6.73 -10.46 8.92
CA LEU A 87 7.74 -9.40 8.89
C LEU A 87 9.19 -9.91 8.75
N PRO A 88 9.61 -11.03 9.37
CA PRO A 88 10.92 -11.61 9.11
C PRO A 88 11.13 -12.03 7.64
N GLU A 89 10.11 -12.61 6.99
CA GLU A 89 10.19 -12.96 5.56
C GLU A 89 10.24 -11.70 4.68
N ILE A 90 9.46 -10.67 5.02
CA ILE A 90 9.50 -9.37 4.34
C ILE A 90 10.89 -8.73 4.49
N SER A 91 11.48 -8.74 5.68
CA SER A 91 12.84 -8.22 5.92
C SER A 91 13.88 -8.93 5.05
N THR A 92 13.76 -10.26 4.91
CA THR A 92 14.63 -11.06 4.02
C THR A 92 14.49 -10.63 2.57
N LEU A 93 13.25 -10.47 2.08
CA LEU A 93 12.99 -10.02 0.71
C LEU A 93 13.49 -8.58 0.45
N LEU A 94 13.31 -7.68 1.43
CA LEU A 94 13.84 -6.31 1.35
C LEU A 94 15.37 -6.28 1.35
N THR A 95 16.02 -7.17 2.10
CA THR A 95 17.48 -7.33 2.11
C THR A 95 18.00 -7.77 0.74
N GLN A 96 17.32 -8.72 0.09
CA GLN A 96 17.65 -9.14 -1.28
C GLN A 96 17.48 -7.97 -2.27
N ALA A 97 16.38 -7.21 -2.17
CA ALA A 97 16.15 -6.05 -3.01
C ALA A 97 17.22 -4.97 -2.81
N ARG A 98 17.65 -4.70 -1.58
CA ARG A 98 18.71 -3.73 -1.25
C ARG A 98 20.01 -4.05 -1.98
N GLU A 99 20.39 -5.31 -2.07
CA GLU A 99 21.61 -5.71 -2.80
C GLU A 99 21.40 -5.68 -4.32
N GLN A 100 20.23 -6.10 -4.81
CA GLN A 100 19.94 -6.10 -6.25
C GLN A 100 19.93 -4.69 -6.85
N VAL A 101 19.36 -3.68 -6.16
CA VAL A 101 19.26 -2.32 -6.70
C VAL A 101 20.61 -1.61 -6.86
N ARG A 102 21.68 -2.15 -6.30
CA ARG A 102 23.05 -1.62 -6.45
C ARG A 102 23.67 -1.99 -7.80
N GLN A 103 23.15 -3.00 -8.48
CA GLN A 103 23.65 -3.52 -9.75
C GLN A 103 22.69 -3.20 -10.90
N PRO A 104 23.07 -3.44 -12.17
CA PRO A 104 22.08 -3.55 -13.24
C PRO A 104 21.08 -4.66 -12.92
N VAL A 105 19.79 -4.40 -13.13
CA VAL A 105 18.71 -5.32 -12.76
C VAL A 105 18.18 -6.00 -14.02
N SER A 106 18.03 -7.33 -13.98
CA SER A 106 17.43 -8.09 -15.07
C SER A 106 15.90 -8.15 -14.94
N PRO A 107 15.16 -8.37 -16.05
CA PRO A 107 13.72 -8.64 -15.98
C PRO A 107 13.38 -9.84 -15.09
N SER A 108 14.21 -10.88 -15.10
CA SER A 108 14.02 -12.07 -14.24
C SER A 108 14.14 -11.76 -12.75
N ALA A 109 15.04 -10.86 -12.35
CA ALA A 109 15.17 -10.44 -10.95
C ALA A 109 13.92 -9.68 -10.48
N ILE A 110 13.39 -8.76 -11.30
CA ILE A 110 12.13 -8.07 -10.99
C ILE A 110 10.96 -9.04 -10.92
N ALA A 111 10.85 -9.97 -11.87
CA ALA A 111 9.79 -10.98 -11.88
C ALA A 111 9.84 -11.87 -10.61
N GLN A 112 11.04 -12.30 -10.20
CA GLN A 112 11.23 -13.10 -8.98
C GLN A 112 10.85 -12.31 -7.71
N PHE A 113 11.20 -11.02 -7.64
CA PHE A 113 10.80 -10.15 -6.53
C PHE A 113 9.27 -9.98 -6.48
N GLN A 114 8.63 -9.80 -7.65
CA GLN A 114 7.18 -9.72 -7.77
C GLN A 114 6.51 -11.03 -7.30
N GLU A 115 6.97 -12.18 -7.76
CA GLU A 115 6.44 -13.49 -7.36
C GLU A 115 6.58 -13.72 -5.85
N SER A 116 7.74 -13.38 -5.29
CA SER A 116 8.00 -13.47 -3.85
C SER A 116 7.07 -12.56 -3.05
N SER A 117 6.83 -11.34 -3.52
CA SER A 117 5.87 -10.40 -2.91
C SER A 117 4.44 -10.93 -2.97
N GLN A 118 4.03 -11.51 -4.11
CA GLN A 118 2.72 -12.12 -4.28
C GLN A 118 2.54 -13.34 -3.38
N ARG A 119 3.60 -14.14 -3.17
CA ARG A 119 3.58 -15.28 -2.24
C ARG A 119 3.32 -14.83 -0.80
N LEU A 120 3.97 -13.77 -0.35
CA LEU A 120 3.73 -13.19 0.98
C LEU A 120 2.28 -12.70 1.10
N ALA A 121 1.76 -12.02 0.06
CA ALA A 121 0.36 -11.60 0.04
C ALA A 121 -0.62 -12.79 0.14
N ARG A 122 -0.36 -13.91 -0.55
CA ARG A 122 -1.15 -15.15 -0.44
C ARG A 122 -1.15 -15.71 0.98
N GLN A 123 0.02 -15.80 1.61
CA GLN A 123 0.13 -16.28 2.99
C GLN A 123 -0.65 -15.38 3.95
N SER A 124 -0.57 -14.06 3.77
CA SER A 124 -1.35 -13.08 4.53
C SER A 124 -2.86 -13.32 4.38
N PHE A 125 -3.34 -13.48 3.16
CA PHE A 125 -4.75 -13.74 2.91
C PHE A 125 -5.18 -15.08 3.53
N ASN A 126 -4.39 -16.15 3.35
CA ASN A 126 -4.64 -17.46 3.95
C ASN A 126 -4.74 -17.39 5.49
N GLN A 127 -3.89 -16.60 6.14
CA GLN A 127 -3.94 -16.40 7.58
C GLN A 127 -5.25 -15.72 8.01
N ALA A 128 -5.73 -14.73 7.24
CA ALA A 128 -6.94 -13.99 7.56
C ALA A 128 -8.23 -14.75 7.19
N MET A 129 -8.17 -15.78 6.33
CA MET A 129 -9.35 -16.48 5.81
C MET A 129 -10.35 -16.95 6.89
N PRO A 130 -9.93 -17.57 8.02
CA PRO A 130 -10.88 -18.03 9.02
C PRO A 130 -11.70 -16.89 9.64
N ASP A 131 -11.07 -15.74 9.87
CA ASP A 131 -11.71 -14.56 10.44
C ASP A 131 -12.58 -13.84 9.40
N VAL A 132 -12.13 -13.77 8.15
CA VAL A 132 -12.94 -13.26 7.03
C VAL A 132 -14.18 -14.12 6.82
N ALA A 133 -14.06 -15.44 6.97
CA ALA A 133 -15.19 -16.37 6.87
C ALA A 133 -16.22 -16.13 7.98
N ASP A 134 -15.77 -15.86 9.22
CA ASP A 134 -16.68 -15.51 10.32
C ASP A 134 -17.44 -14.21 10.01
N LEU A 135 -16.74 -13.17 9.55
CA LEU A 135 -17.40 -11.91 9.18
C LEU A 135 -18.41 -12.12 8.04
N LEU A 136 -18.04 -12.86 6.98
CA LEU A 136 -18.93 -13.15 5.85
C LEU A 136 -20.22 -13.87 6.28
N LEU A 137 -20.14 -14.80 7.24
CA LEU A 137 -21.30 -15.52 7.78
C LEU A 137 -22.27 -14.62 8.55
N THR A 138 -21.82 -13.43 8.99
CA THR A 138 -22.65 -12.46 9.71
C THR A 138 -23.19 -11.32 8.84
N LEU A 139 -22.77 -11.23 7.57
CA LEU A 139 -23.17 -10.12 6.71
C LEU A 139 -24.68 -10.12 6.44
N THR A 140 -25.28 -8.95 6.52
CA THR A 140 -26.67 -8.73 6.12
C THR A 140 -26.76 -8.31 4.65
N PRO A 141 -27.94 -8.45 4.00
CA PRO A 141 -28.14 -7.93 2.64
C PRO A 141 -27.78 -6.44 2.51
N ALA A 142 -28.18 -5.61 3.47
CA ALA A 142 -27.88 -4.17 3.46
C ALA A 142 -26.37 -3.88 3.52
N GLN A 143 -25.60 -4.69 4.26
CA GLN A 143 -24.14 -4.55 4.29
C GLN A 143 -23.51 -4.95 2.95
N ILE A 144 -24.02 -5.99 2.28
CA ILE A 144 -23.55 -6.39 0.95
C ILE A 144 -23.86 -5.29 -0.09
N ASP A 145 -25.05 -4.72 -0.06
CA ASP A 145 -25.45 -3.61 -0.94
C ASP A 145 -24.58 -2.36 -0.71
N ARG A 146 -24.21 -2.09 0.55
CA ARG A 146 -23.26 -1.02 0.88
C ARG A 146 -21.88 -1.28 0.30
N ILE A 147 -21.36 -2.51 0.41
CA ILE A 147 -20.06 -2.89 -0.18
C ILE A 147 -20.08 -2.66 -1.70
N GLU A 148 -21.15 -3.07 -2.38
CA GLU A 148 -21.34 -2.85 -3.82
C GLU A 148 -21.32 -1.36 -4.15
N LYS A 149 -22.10 -0.53 -3.44
CA LYS A 149 -22.08 0.94 -3.61
C LYS A 149 -20.68 1.53 -3.41
N LYS A 150 -19.91 1.04 -2.42
CA LYS A 150 -18.53 1.48 -2.19
C LYS A 150 -17.57 1.07 -3.30
N PHE A 151 -17.77 -0.10 -3.91
CA PHE A 151 -17.06 -0.49 -5.12
C PHE A 151 -17.39 0.47 -6.28
N ASP A 152 -18.65 0.79 -6.52
CA ASP A 152 -19.08 1.71 -7.58
C ASP A 152 -18.54 3.13 -7.41
N GLU A 153 -18.56 3.66 -6.19
CA GLU A 153 -17.94 4.95 -5.85
C GLU A 153 -16.44 4.95 -6.18
N SER A 154 -15.73 3.88 -5.78
CA SER A 154 -14.30 3.73 -6.05
C SER A 154 -13.99 3.54 -7.54
N ASN A 155 -14.83 2.79 -8.25
CA ASN A 155 -14.72 2.54 -9.68
C ASN A 155 -14.96 3.80 -10.51
N THR A 156 -15.93 4.62 -10.11
CA THR A 156 -16.18 5.93 -10.72
C THR A 156 -14.96 6.84 -10.60
N LYS A 157 -14.37 6.92 -9.40
CA LYS A 157 -13.12 7.68 -9.17
C LYS A 157 -11.96 7.13 -9.99
N TYR A 158 -11.81 5.80 -10.06
CA TYR A 158 -10.76 5.15 -10.85
C TYR A 158 -10.89 5.47 -12.33
N ARG A 159 -12.09 5.29 -12.91
CA ARG A 159 -12.37 5.58 -14.32
C ARG A 159 -12.07 7.04 -14.64
N LYS A 160 -12.60 7.96 -13.84
CA LYS A 160 -12.37 9.40 -14.01
C LYS A 160 -10.88 9.75 -14.05
N LYS A 161 -10.07 9.12 -13.19
CA LYS A 161 -8.63 9.40 -13.11
C LYS A 161 -7.81 8.72 -14.21
N TYR A 162 -8.13 7.48 -14.57
CA TYR A 162 -7.20 6.64 -15.35
C TYR A 162 -7.73 6.22 -16.72
N LEU A 163 -9.02 6.35 -17.01
CA LEU A 163 -9.65 5.83 -18.23
C LEU A 163 -10.52 6.84 -18.98
N SER A 164 -10.86 7.97 -18.35
CA SER A 164 -11.59 9.08 -18.96
C SER A 164 -10.62 10.16 -19.49
N GLY A 165 -11.13 11.06 -20.34
CA GLY A 165 -10.34 12.14 -20.94
C GLY A 165 -9.63 11.73 -22.22
N SER A 166 -8.72 12.58 -22.68
CA SER A 166 -7.91 12.32 -23.89
C SER A 166 -6.90 11.19 -23.68
N ALA A 167 -6.24 10.74 -24.74
CA ALA A 167 -5.12 9.80 -24.60
C ALA A 167 -3.98 10.39 -23.75
N ALA A 168 -3.66 11.66 -23.95
CA ALA A 168 -2.63 12.38 -23.20
C ALA A 168 -2.97 12.50 -21.70
N ASP A 169 -4.24 12.80 -21.36
CA ASP A 169 -4.64 12.89 -19.95
C ASP A 169 -4.46 11.56 -19.20
N ARG A 170 -4.82 10.45 -19.85
CA ARG A 170 -4.70 9.10 -19.27
C ARG A 170 -3.25 8.68 -19.11
N GLU A 171 -2.42 9.02 -20.09
CA GLU A 171 -0.99 8.76 -20.07
C GLU A 171 -0.30 9.57 -18.95
N SER A 172 -0.58 10.87 -18.85
CA SER A 172 -0.09 11.74 -17.78
C SER A 172 -0.50 11.23 -16.40
N ALA A 173 -1.78 10.89 -16.19
CA ALA A 173 -2.25 10.36 -14.91
C ALA A 173 -1.59 9.02 -14.54
N ARG A 174 -1.23 8.19 -15.53
CA ARG A 174 -0.47 6.96 -15.30
C ARG A 174 1.00 7.26 -15.02
N PHE A 175 1.59 8.21 -15.73
CA PHE A 175 2.98 8.63 -15.58
C PHE A 175 3.21 9.19 -14.17
N ASP A 176 2.36 10.08 -13.69
CA ASP A 176 2.42 10.62 -12.33
C ASP A 176 2.45 9.49 -11.30
N LYS A 177 1.58 8.47 -11.48
CA LYS A 177 1.53 7.33 -10.57
C LYS A 177 2.79 6.45 -10.63
N VAL A 178 3.39 6.28 -11.80
CA VAL A 178 4.67 5.58 -11.96
C VAL A 178 5.78 6.37 -11.27
N MET A 179 5.82 7.69 -11.48
CA MET A 179 6.83 8.58 -10.90
C MET A 179 6.71 8.69 -9.39
N ASP A 180 5.51 8.67 -8.80
CA ASP A 180 5.33 8.61 -7.34
C ASP A 180 6.08 7.42 -6.73
N TYR A 181 5.94 6.23 -7.32
CA TYR A 181 6.60 5.02 -6.84
C TYR A 181 8.10 5.02 -7.17
N ALA A 182 8.49 5.45 -8.36
CA ALA A 182 9.89 5.54 -8.75
C ALA A 182 10.65 6.52 -7.85
N LYS A 183 10.07 7.69 -7.56
CA LYS A 183 10.67 8.72 -6.70
C LYS A 183 10.72 8.30 -5.24
N LEU A 184 9.77 7.50 -4.77
CA LEU A 184 9.82 6.90 -3.44
C LEU A 184 11.07 6.01 -3.26
N VAL A 185 11.41 5.22 -4.29
CA VAL A 185 12.54 4.27 -4.24
C VAL A 185 13.86 4.96 -4.57
N TYR A 186 13.95 5.65 -5.70
CA TYR A 186 15.22 6.12 -6.28
C TYR A 186 15.50 7.61 -6.05
N GLY A 187 14.55 8.37 -5.50
CA GLY A 187 14.65 9.82 -5.37
C GLY A 187 14.31 10.57 -6.66
N GLY A 188 14.80 11.80 -6.82
CA GLY A 188 14.49 12.63 -7.99
C GLY A 188 15.02 12.05 -9.30
N PHE A 189 14.32 12.34 -10.41
CA PHE A 189 14.72 11.98 -11.77
C PHE A 189 14.94 13.25 -12.59
N SER A 190 15.87 13.21 -13.55
CA SER A 190 16.09 14.28 -14.53
C SER A 190 15.00 14.29 -15.60
N ASN A 191 14.86 15.40 -16.32
CA ASN A 191 13.90 15.52 -17.42
C ASN A 191 14.16 14.47 -18.53
N GLU A 192 15.43 14.14 -18.79
CA GLU A 192 15.83 13.14 -19.76
C GLU A 192 15.41 11.73 -19.32
N GLN A 193 15.58 11.41 -18.03
CA GLN A 193 15.10 10.14 -17.47
C GLN A 193 13.57 10.06 -17.47
N GLU A 194 12.88 11.13 -17.09
CA GLU A 194 11.42 11.20 -17.10
C GLU A 194 10.86 10.99 -18.52
N LYS A 195 11.48 11.61 -19.54
CA LYS A 195 11.13 11.38 -20.95
C LYS A 195 11.36 9.93 -21.38
N ALA A 196 12.46 9.31 -20.97
CA ALA A 196 12.74 7.91 -21.28
C ALA A 196 11.74 6.95 -20.61
N ILE A 197 11.36 7.22 -19.35
CA ILE A 197 10.34 6.45 -18.62
C ILE A 197 8.98 6.59 -19.31
N HIS A 198 8.60 7.81 -19.67
CA HIS A 198 7.35 8.07 -20.39
C HIS A 198 7.29 7.29 -21.72
N ALA A 199 8.37 7.30 -22.50
CA ALA A 199 8.45 6.55 -23.76
C ALA A 199 8.32 5.02 -23.55
N ALA A 200 8.73 4.49 -22.40
CA ALA A 200 8.66 3.07 -22.07
C ALA A 200 7.27 2.60 -21.57
N MET A 201 6.31 3.52 -21.37
CA MET A 201 5.00 3.19 -20.79
C MET A 201 3.99 2.57 -21.76
N GLY A 202 4.27 2.53 -23.07
CA GLY A 202 3.34 2.06 -24.10
C GLY A 202 2.64 0.73 -23.75
N PRO A 203 3.37 -0.36 -23.44
CA PRO A 203 2.77 -1.63 -23.05
C PRO A 203 1.88 -1.54 -21.80
N LEU A 204 2.29 -0.73 -20.81
CA LEU A 204 1.46 -0.50 -19.62
C LEU A 204 0.16 0.20 -19.99
N MET A 205 0.18 1.17 -20.91
CA MET A 205 -1.02 1.89 -21.35
C MET A 205 -2.00 1.00 -22.12
N GLN A 206 -1.50 0.10 -22.96
CA GLN A 206 -2.33 -0.84 -23.73
C GLN A 206 -3.20 -1.73 -22.82
N GLY A 207 -2.66 -2.19 -21.70
CA GLY A 207 -3.38 -3.05 -20.75
C GLY A 207 -4.37 -2.34 -19.83
N ALA A 208 -4.54 -1.01 -19.91
CA ALA A 208 -5.32 -0.24 -18.95
C ALA A 208 -6.80 -0.68 -18.85
N GLN A 209 -7.45 -0.94 -19.97
CA GLN A 209 -8.84 -1.41 -19.99
C GLN A 209 -8.97 -2.83 -19.44
N ALA A 210 -8.07 -3.74 -19.82
CA ALA A 210 -8.09 -5.11 -19.33
C ALA A 210 -7.87 -5.18 -17.80
N ARG A 211 -6.97 -4.37 -17.24
CA ARG A 211 -6.78 -4.26 -15.78
C ARG A 211 -8.04 -3.77 -15.08
N TYR A 212 -8.77 -2.84 -15.69
CA TYR A 212 -10.01 -2.34 -15.12
C TYR A 212 -11.15 -3.36 -15.21
N ALA A 213 -11.28 -4.06 -16.34
CA ALA A 213 -12.24 -5.14 -16.50
C ALA A 213 -12.00 -6.26 -15.47
N GLU A 214 -10.75 -6.65 -15.24
CA GLU A 214 -10.39 -7.65 -14.24
C GLU A 214 -10.68 -7.16 -12.81
N ARG A 215 -10.47 -5.87 -12.52
CA ARG A 215 -10.89 -5.27 -11.24
C ARG A 215 -12.40 -5.40 -11.02
N LEU A 216 -13.22 -5.11 -12.03
CA LEU A 216 -14.68 -5.25 -11.93
C LEU A 216 -15.08 -6.71 -11.68
N ARG A 217 -14.48 -7.65 -12.44
CA ARG A 217 -14.75 -9.08 -12.25
C ARG A 217 -14.45 -9.56 -10.83
N ARG A 218 -13.32 -9.15 -10.24
CA ARG A 218 -12.97 -9.54 -8.86
C ARG A 218 -13.94 -8.98 -7.81
N GLN A 219 -14.56 -7.83 -8.10
CA GLN A 219 -15.58 -7.25 -7.24
C GLN A 219 -16.92 -7.98 -7.40
N GLU A 220 -17.31 -8.30 -8.63
CA GLU A 220 -18.48 -9.14 -8.94
C GLU A 220 -18.35 -10.52 -8.27
N ASP A 221 -17.19 -11.18 -8.39
CA ASP A 221 -16.90 -12.47 -7.78
C ASP A 221 -16.98 -12.41 -6.24
N TRP A 222 -16.49 -11.31 -5.63
CA TRP A 222 -16.60 -11.09 -4.19
C TRP A 222 -18.05 -10.93 -3.72
N LEU A 223 -18.83 -10.11 -4.43
CA LEU A 223 -20.24 -9.89 -4.12
C LEU A 223 -21.06 -11.18 -4.32
N ALA A 224 -20.77 -11.95 -5.38
CA ALA A 224 -21.40 -13.25 -5.61
C ALA A 224 -21.10 -14.23 -4.47
N LEU A 225 -19.84 -14.31 -4.03
CA LEU A 225 -19.44 -15.12 -2.87
C LEU A 225 -20.17 -14.66 -1.61
N ALA A 226 -20.18 -13.36 -1.30
CA ALA A 226 -20.84 -12.82 -0.11
C ALA A 226 -22.35 -13.11 -0.11
N ARG A 227 -23.03 -12.89 -1.24
CA ARG A 227 -24.47 -13.21 -1.41
C ARG A 227 -24.72 -14.71 -1.24
N GLN A 228 -23.89 -15.57 -1.83
CA GLN A 228 -24.01 -17.02 -1.69
C GLN A 228 -23.89 -17.46 -0.22
N VAL A 229 -22.88 -16.95 0.50
CA VAL A 229 -22.67 -17.27 1.92
C VAL A 229 -23.84 -16.77 2.77
N GLN A 230 -24.32 -15.54 2.52
CA GLN A 230 -25.43 -14.95 3.23
C GLN A 230 -26.75 -15.73 3.04
N GLN A 231 -27.01 -16.21 1.81
CA GLN A 231 -28.25 -16.93 1.47
C GLN A 231 -28.25 -18.38 1.96
N THR A 232 -27.13 -19.08 1.80
CA THR A 232 -27.07 -20.53 2.06
C THR A 232 -26.53 -20.88 3.44
N ARG A 233 -25.87 -19.93 4.13
CA ARG A 233 -25.24 -20.10 5.45
C ARG A 233 -24.48 -21.43 5.56
N PRO A 234 -23.53 -21.69 4.64
CA PRO A 234 -22.84 -22.97 4.59
C PRO A 234 -21.93 -23.12 5.83
N PRO A 235 -21.49 -24.34 6.16
CA PRO A 235 -20.51 -24.55 7.21
C PRO A 235 -19.24 -23.71 6.95
N LYS A 236 -18.63 -23.15 8.01
CA LYS A 236 -17.44 -22.28 7.92
C LYS A 236 -16.32 -22.87 7.05
N ALA A 237 -16.08 -24.18 7.15
CA ALA A 237 -15.07 -24.87 6.33
C ALA A 237 -15.32 -24.70 4.81
N GLN A 238 -16.58 -24.70 4.39
CA GLN A 238 -16.95 -24.46 2.99
C GLN A 238 -16.78 -23.00 2.59
N VAL A 239 -17.04 -22.04 3.49
CA VAL A 239 -16.74 -20.61 3.26
C VAL A 239 -15.24 -20.40 3.04
N ILE A 240 -14.39 -21.06 3.83
CA ILE A 240 -12.93 -21.01 3.68
C ILE A 240 -12.51 -21.57 2.31
N GLU A 241 -13.13 -22.64 1.82
CA GLU A 241 -12.86 -23.17 0.47
C GLU A 241 -13.31 -22.22 -0.65
N LEU A 242 -14.45 -21.54 -0.48
CA LEU A 242 -14.88 -20.49 -1.39
C LEU A 242 -13.87 -19.33 -1.44
N LEU A 243 -13.40 -18.88 -0.27
CA LEU A 243 -12.36 -17.85 -0.14
C LEU A 243 -11.03 -18.27 -0.77
N ARG A 244 -10.64 -19.54 -0.62
CA ARG A 244 -9.44 -20.09 -1.23
C ARG A 244 -9.50 -20.05 -2.75
N ARG A 245 -10.62 -20.47 -3.35
CA ARG A 245 -10.84 -20.36 -4.80
C ARG A 245 -10.86 -18.91 -5.28
N TYR A 246 -11.55 -18.04 -4.54
CA TYR A 246 -11.52 -16.60 -4.82
C TYR A 246 -10.10 -16.04 -4.83
N ALA A 247 -9.26 -16.41 -3.85
CA ALA A 247 -7.87 -15.99 -3.78
C ALA A 247 -7.01 -16.50 -4.94
N ASP A 248 -7.24 -17.74 -5.39
CA ASP A 248 -6.50 -18.32 -6.51
C ASP A 248 -6.75 -17.56 -7.82
N HIS A 249 -7.99 -17.13 -8.07
CA HIS A 249 -8.35 -16.32 -9.24
C HIS A 249 -7.57 -15.00 -9.35
N TRP A 250 -6.98 -14.49 -8.26
CA TRP A 250 -6.17 -13.28 -8.31
C TRP A 250 -4.87 -13.46 -9.10
N GLN A 251 -4.32 -14.67 -9.15
CA GLN A 251 -3.11 -15.02 -9.89
C GLN A 251 -3.38 -15.87 -11.11
N HIS A 252 -4.44 -16.67 -11.06
CA HIS A 252 -4.87 -17.51 -12.15
C HIS A 252 -6.28 -17.09 -12.58
N PRO A 253 -6.47 -15.89 -13.18
CA PRO A 253 -7.78 -15.46 -13.64
C PRO A 253 -8.43 -16.51 -14.56
N PRO A 254 -9.68 -16.93 -14.28
CA PRO A 254 -10.32 -17.96 -15.08
C PRO A 254 -10.52 -17.54 -16.54
N GLY A 255 -10.12 -18.41 -17.47
CA GLY A 255 -10.30 -18.25 -18.91
C GLY A 255 -9.08 -17.67 -19.64
N GLU A 256 -8.82 -18.16 -20.85
CA GLU A 256 -7.60 -17.88 -21.62
C GLU A 256 -7.35 -16.38 -21.85
N THR A 257 -8.37 -15.63 -22.27
CA THR A 257 -8.24 -14.18 -22.52
C THR A 257 -7.89 -13.38 -21.27
N ARG A 258 -8.44 -13.77 -20.11
CA ARG A 258 -8.19 -13.10 -18.83
C ARG A 258 -6.79 -13.41 -18.33
N ALA A 259 -6.37 -14.68 -18.40
CA ALA A 259 -5.01 -15.12 -18.08
C ALA A 259 -3.97 -14.40 -18.96
N ALA A 260 -4.16 -14.40 -20.29
CA ALA A 260 -3.26 -13.72 -21.21
C ALA A 260 -3.16 -12.20 -20.94
N SER A 261 -4.30 -11.55 -20.62
CA SER A 261 -4.31 -10.14 -20.26
C SER A 261 -3.58 -9.86 -18.94
N HIS A 262 -3.75 -10.73 -17.94
CA HIS A 262 -3.05 -10.65 -16.67
C HIS A 262 -1.54 -10.78 -16.86
N ASP A 263 -1.10 -11.76 -17.65
CA ASP A 263 0.31 -12.02 -17.91
C ASP A 263 0.95 -10.88 -18.70
N ALA A 264 0.29 -10.38 -19.74
CA ALA A 264 0.75 -9.21 -20.49
C ALA A 264 0.89 -7.97 -19.59
N ASN A 265 -0.03 -7.76 -18.66
CA ASN A 265 0.03 -6.66 -17.69
C ASN A 265 1.20 -6.81 -16.72
N ASN A 266 1.45 -8.02 -16.22
CA ASN A 266 2.58 -8.31 -15.35
C ASN A 266 3.90 -8.09 -16.09
N GLN A 267 4.03 -8.61 -17.31
CA GLN A 267 5.21 -8.43 -18.15
C GLN A 267 5.47 -6.95 -18.47
N ALA A 268 4.43 -6.17 -18.77
CA ALA A 268 4.57 -4.73 -18.99
C ALA A 268 5.07 -3.99 -17.73
N GLY A 269 4.60 -4.39 -16.55
CA GLY A 269 5.08 -3.86 -15.27
C GLY A 269 6.56 -4.21 -15.00
N VAL A 270 6.93 -5.48 -15.21
CA VAL A 270 8.32 -5.98 -15.08
C VAL A 270 9.25 -5.22 -16.03
N ALA A 271 8.86 -5.07 -17.30
CA ALA A 271 9.64 -4.36 -18.30
C ALA A 271 9.86 -2.90 -17.90
N LEU A 272 8.79 -2.18 -17.51
CA LEU A 272 8.90 -0.78 -17.12
C LEU A 272 9.75 -0.60 -15.85
N ALA A 273 9.57 -1.45 -14.84
CA ALA A 273 10.38 -1.43 -13.63
C ALA A 273 11.87 -1.70 -13.91
N THR A 274 12.16 -2.62 -14.84
CA THR A 274 13.53 -2.90 -15.31
C THR A 274 14.13 -1.68 -16.00
N THR A 275 13.39 -1.03 -16.89
CA THR A 275 13.81 0.21 -17.55
C THR A 275 14.12 1.30 -16.52
N ILE A 276 13.22 1.55 -15.57
CA ILE A 276 13.42 2.55 -14.50
C ILE A 276 14.68 2.24 -13.70
N ALA A 277 14.84 0.99 -13.23
CA ALA A 277 15.98 0.58 -12.43
C ALA A 277 17.31 0.78 -13.18
N ASN A 278 17.36 0.48 -14.48
CA ASN A 278 18.58 0.59 -15.28
C ASN A 278 18.85 2.00 -15.81
N LEU A 279 17.87 2.92 -15.78
CA LEU A 279 18.07 4.35 -16.05
C LEU A 279 18.70 5.10 -14.87
N THR A 280 18.78 4.48 -13.69
CA THR A 280 19.23 5.15 -12.47
C THR A 280 20.75 5.36 -12.41
N THR A 281 21.14 6.53 -11.92
CA THR A 281 22.54 6.91 -11.64
C THR A 281 23.07 6.21 -10.38
N PRO A 282 24.40 6.16 -10.18
CA PRO A 282 24.97 5.65 -8.92
C PRO A 282 24.39 6.31 -7.66
N LYS A 283 24.10 7.62 -7.71
CA LYS A 283 23.48 8.35 -6.61
C LYS A 283 22.04 7.87 -6.33
N GLN A 284 21.25 7.64 -7.37
CA GLN A 284 19.88 7.12 -7.24
C GLN A 284 19.87 5.67 -6.73
N LYS A 285 20.83 4.84 -7.16
CA LYS A 285 21.00 3.47 -6.63
C LYS A 285 21.38 3.47 -5.15
N ALA A 286 22.27 4.39 -4.74
CA ALA A 286 22.59 4.58 -3.33
C ALA A 286 21.37 5.02 -2.51
N HIS A 287 20.56 5.95 -3.04
CA HIS A 287 19.29 6.36 -2.40
C HIS A 287 18.31 5.18 -2.24
N ALA A 288 18.18 4.34 -3.27
CA ALA A 288 17.36 3.14 -3.19
C ALA A 288 17.88 2.15 -2.14
N ALA A 289 19.18 1.88 -2.09
CA ALA A 289 19.76 1.02 -1.06
C ALA A 289 19.50 1.57 0.36
N GLU A 290 19.63 2.88 0.57
CA GLU A 290 19.29 3.53 1.84
C GLU A 290 17.79 3.41 2.14
N ARG A 291 16.92 3.54 1.13
CA ARG A 291 15.47 3.38 1.29
C ARG A 291 15.11 1.96 1.74
N PHE A 292 15.65 0.93 1.09
CA PHE A 292 15.44 -0.45 1.50
C PHE A 292 16.01 -0.71 2.90
N GLN A 293 17.16 -0.13 3.25
CA GLN A 293 17.69 -0.22 4.62
C GLN A 293 16.70 0.32 5.65
N LYS A 294 16.12 1.50 5.42
CA LYS A 294 15.12 2.07 6.33
C LYS A 294 13.91 1.15 6.50
N TRP A 295 13.42 0.55 5.42
CA TRP A 295 12.32 -0.40 5.51
C TRP A 295 12.71 -1.68 6.29
N ILE A 296 13.93 -2.19 6.13
CA ILE A 296 14.45 -3.31 6.92
C ILE A 296 14.46 -2.93 8.41
N ASP A 297 15.01 -1.76 8.76
CA ASP A 297 15.07 -1.28 10.14
C ASP A 297 13.67 -1.11 10.74
N ASP A 298 12.71 -0.60 9.96
CA ASP A 298 11.30 -0.51 10.36
C ASP A 298 10.70 -1.89 10.62
N THR A 299 10.91 -2.87 9.74
CA THR A 299 10.40 -4.24 9.97
C THR A 299 10.96 -4.85 11.24
N HIS A 300 12.26 -4.68 11.51
CA HIS A 300 12.88 -5.16 12.75
C HIS A 300 12.30 -4.46 13.97
N SER A 301 12.13 -3.13 13.92
CA SER A 301 11.49 -2.39 15.01
C SER A 301 10.08 -2.90 15.30
N LEU A 302 9.28 -3.14 14.27
CA LEU A 302 7.91 -3.62 14.38
C LEU A 302 7.81 -5.05 14.93
N MET A 303 8.83 -5.89 14.69
CA MET A 303 8.92 -7.23 15.28
C MET A 303 9.12 -7.19 16.81
N HIS A 304 9.92 -6.24 17.32
CA HIS A 304 10.31 -6.17 18.73
C HIS A 304 9.29 -5.47 19.66
N GLU A 305 8.38 -4.66 19.12
CA GLU A 305 7.42 -3.87 19.93
C GLU A 305 6.52 -4.72 20.84
N ARG A 306 6.29 -6.00 20.51
CA ARG A 306 5.48 -6.91 21.34
C ARG A 306 6.13 -7.22 22.69
N GLN A 307 7.45 -7.07 22.84
CA GLN A 307 8.14 -7.29 24.11
C GLN A 307 7.95 -6.14 25.11
N GLY A 308 7.64 -4.93 24.64
CA GLY A 308 7.46 -3.75 25.49
C GLY A 308 6.05 -3.58 26.05
N GLN A 309 5.01 -3.95 25.29
CA GLN A 309 3.61 -3.77 25.71
C GLN A 309 3.13 -4.84 26.71
N THR A 310 3.62 -6.08 26.60
CA THR A 310 3.37 -7.12 27.62
C THR A 310 4.05 -6.83 28.95
N ALA A 311 5.20 -6.14 28.96
CA ALA A 311 5.87 -5.71 30.18
C ALA A 311 5.15 -4.55 30.90
N GLN A 312 4.42 -3.70 30.17
CA GLN A 312 3.60 -2.62 30.75
C GLN A 312 2.23 -3.11 31.23
N ALA A 313 1.61 -4.09 30.55
CA ALA A 313 0.36 -4.69 30.99
C ALA A 313 0.51 -5.65 32.19
N ALA A 314 1.72 -6.12 32.49
CA ALA A 314 2.00 -6.94 33.68
C ALA A 314 2.37 -6.11 34.94
N ASN A 315 2.51 -4.79 34.79
CA ASN A 315 2.86 -3.83 35.86
C ASN A 315 1.71 -2.83 36.16
N GLN A 316 0.50 -3.11 35.69
CA GLN A 316 -0.75 -2.40 36.01
C GLN A 316 -1.78 -3.42 36.47
#